data_AF-A0A1Y3N4K6-F1
#
_entry.id   AF-A0A1Y3N4K6-F1
#
_cell.length_a   1.000
_cell.length_b   1.000
_cell.length_c   1.000
_cell.angle_alpha   90.00
_cell.angle_beta   90.00
_cell.angle_gamma   90.00
#
_symmetry.space_group_name_H-M   'P 1'
#
loop_
_entity.id
_entity.type
_entity.pdbx_description
1 polymer ?
#
loop_
_entity_poly.entity_id
_entity_poly.type
_entity_poly.pdbx_seq_one_letter_code
_entity_poly.pdbx_strand_id
1 'polypeptide(L)'
;MYYEEVIANWNWEEWIEWFELNGKKDTRKVKIPFYDWIHEDPIPLQEEVYKRIKNNKDYYQNYLDYFIQINGMIKQDFPTDVPCLIPPNFELKFYIPKELKNWIDYFEDWWKSPFDRCKGFWLTGCTRSAKTSLIATLGLNNYYPNVWNYDNFNSGKKFNFFDDQDIVFECVEDFRYYKGFVGAQKVITISGKYKKPKTVVNNIPCVWCSNMRFEDQVKDKATRDFIKENMTIVELGNYDLKKVNYPPKSTITGLFWEDYDPKDSLLFYEKCKK
;
A
#
# COMPACT_ATOMS: atom_id res chain seq x y z
N MET A 1 18.44 12.97 -14.33
CA MET A 1 18.26 13.80 -13.13
C MET A 1 17.54 15.06 -13.57
N TYR A 2 16.20 15.02 -13.53
CA TYR A 2 15.32 16.17 -13.71
C TYR A 2 14.33 16.06 -12.55
N TYR A 3 14.44 16.95 -11.58
CA TYR A 3 13.41 17.11 -10.55
C TYR A 3 12.30 17.92 -11.22
N GLU A 4 11.23 17.25 -11.64
CA GLU A 4 9.96 17.94 -11.88
C GLU A 4 9.43 18.31 -10.50
N GLU A 5 9.55 19.60 -10.16
CA GLU A 5 8.95 20.15 -8.94
C GLU A 5 7.47 19.80 -8.93
N VAL A 6 7.04 19.12 -7.87
CA VAL A 6 5.61 18.96 -7.58
C VAL A 6 5.09 20.35 -7.29
N ILE A 7 4.51 21.00 -8.30
CA ILE A 7 3.80 22.26 -8.16
C ILE A 7 2.59 21.95 -7.28
N ALA A 8 2.72 22.15 -5.97
CA ALA A 8 1.57 22.30 -5.11
C ALA A 8 0.77 23.48 -5.68
N ASN A 9 -0.51 23.29 -5.98
CA ASN A 9 -1.44 24.38 -6.33
C ASN A 9 -1.70 25.34 -5.14
N TRP A 10 -0.77 25.37 -4.19
CA TRP A 10 -0.84 26.06 -2.92
C TRP A 10 0.46 26.85 -2.77
N ASN A 11 0.40 28.12 -3.14
CA ASN A 11 1.48 29.07 -2.93
C ASN A 11 1.50 29.44 -1.43
N TRP A 12 2.34 28.76 -0.65
CA TRP A 12 2.44 28.96 0.79
C TRP A 12 2.93 30.37 1.15
N GLU A 13 3.66 31.02 0.25
CA GLU A 13 4.15 32.40 0.41
C GLU A 13 2.97 33.38 0.38
N GLU A 14 2.04 33.21 -0.57
CA GLU A 14 0.79 33.99 -0.64
C GLU A 14 -0.12 33.75 0.57
N TRP A 15 -0.14 32.51 1.10
CA TRP A 15 -0.94 32.18 2.29
C TRP A 15 -0.36 32.83 3.56
N ILE A 16 0.97 32.86 3.69
CA ILE A 16 1.67 33.56 4.77
C ILE A 16 1.44 35.07 4.66
N GLU A 17 1.60 35.67 3.48
CA GLU A 17 1.32 37.11 3.29
C GLU A 17 -0.13 37.45 3.62
N TRP A 18 -1.09 36.65 3.19
CA TRP A 18 -2.50 36.87 3.50
C TRP A 18 -2.79 36.82 5.02
N PHE A 19 -2.13 35.91 5.75
CA PHE A 19 -2.24 35.81 7.21
C PHE A 19 -1.52 36.96 7.93
N GLU A 20 -0.37 37.41 7.42
CA GLU A 20 0.41 38.51 7.98
C GLU A 20 -0.27 39.87 7.76
N LEU A 21 -0.98 40.04 6.64
CA LEU A 21 -1.73 41.26 6.30
C LEU A 21 -3.06 41.38 7.06
N ASN A 22 -3.73 40.26 7.36
CA ASN A 22 -5.09 40.27 7.94
C ASN A 22 -5.16 39.82 9.41
N GLY A 23 -4.09 39.27 9.97
CA GLY A 23 -4.02 38.86 11.38
C GLY A 23 -3.60 40.01 12.29
N LYS A 24 -4.40 40.33 13.32
CA LYS A 24 -3.97 41.20 14.42
C LYS A 24 -2.61 40.71 14.95
N LYS A 25 -1.60 41.59 14.91
CA LYS A 25 -0.22 41.34 15.36
C LYS A 25 -0.22 40.85 16.80
N ASP A 26 0.04 39.55 16.96
CA ASP A 26 0.67 39.00 18.16
C ASP A 26 1.92 38.26 17.71
N THR A 27 3.07 38.92 17.86
CA THR A 27 4.36 38.56 17.28
C THR A 27 5.16 37.59 18.13
N ARG A 28 4.48 36.69 18.88
CA ARG A 28 5.12 35.58 19.61
C ARG A 28 4.52 34.22 19.28
N LYS A 29 4.01 34.05 18.06
CA LYS A 29 3.53 32.74 17.61
C LYS A 29 4.71 31.85 17.28
N VAL A 30 5.02 30.93 18.19
CA VAL A 30 6.04 29.90 18.00
C VAL A 30 5.57 28.99 16.85
N LYS A 31 6.22 29.03 15.68
CA LYS A 31 5.87 28.16 14.55
C LYS A 31 6.34 26.73 14.85
N ILE A 32 5.42 25.75 14.82
CA ILE A 32 5.79 24.33 14.88
C ILE A 32 6.40 23.97 13.51
N PRO A 33 7.60 23.37 13.45
CA PRO A 33 8.34 23.16 12.20
C PRO A 33 7.85 21.92 11.43
N PHE A 34 6.54 21.85 11.14
CA PHE A 34 5.96 20.71 10.42
C PHE A 34 6.57 20.52 9.02
N TYR A 35 6.90 21.61 8.34
CA TYR A 35 7.54 21.56 7.02
C TYR A 35 8.84 20.77 7.07
N ASP A 36 9.75 21.14 7.99
CA ASP A 36 11.04 20.46 8.15
C ASP A 36 10.83 18.98 8.46
N TRP A 37 9.89 18.66 9.34
CA TRP A 37 9.60 17.28 9.75
C TRP A 37 9.00 16.44 8.62
N ILE A 38 8.12 16.99 7.77
CA ILE A 38 7.54 16.27 6.63
C ILE A 38 8.60 15.88 5.60
N HIS A 39 9.72 16.62 5.55
CA HIS A 39 10.83 16.39 4.63
C HIS A 39 12.00 15.61 5.26
N GLU A 40 11.88 15.15 6.51
CA GLU A 40 12.84 14.23 7.11
C GLU A 40 12.81 12.86 6.41
N ASP A 41 13.96 12.18 6.38
CA ASP A 41 14.10 10.81 5.90
C ASP A 41 14.62 9.90 7.03
N PRO A 42 13.80 9.01 7.60
CA PRO A 42 12.38 8.80 7.28
C PRO A 42 11.45 9.88 7.86
N ILE A 43 10.33 10.14 7.19
CA ILE A 43 9.27 11.02 7.70
C ILE A 43 8.80 10.49 9.08
N PRO A 44 8.73 11.34 10.13
CA PRO A 44 8.37 10.90 11.46
C PRO A 44 6.91 10.47 11.52
N LEU A 45 6.65 9.45 12.33
CA LEU A 45 5.29 8.97 12.60
C LEU A 45 4.52 10.00 13.44
N GLN A 46 3.18 9.98 13.35
CA GLN A 46 2.32 10.87 14.15
C GLN A 46 2.66 10.84 15.64
N GLU A 47 2.93 9.66 16.22
CA GLU A 47 3.33 9.54 17.63
C GLU A 47 4.64 10.26 17.95
N GLU A 48 5.61 10.21 17.04
CA GLU A 48 6.89 10.89 17.20
C GLU A 48 6.70 12.40 17.11
N VAL A 49 5.86 12.86 16.19
CA VAL A 49 5.46 14.28 16.08
C VAL A 49 4.79 14.75 17.37
N TYR A 50 3.85 13.97 17.94
CA TYR A 50 3.23 14.31 19.22
C TYR A 50 4.26 14.37 20.37
N LYS A 51 5.26 13.47 20.39
CA LYS A 51 6.35 13.50 21.39
C LYS A 51 7.19 14.76 21.24
N ARG A 52 7.61 15.11 20.02
CA ARG A 52 8.39 16.32 19.73
C ARG A 52 7.66 17.58 20.19
N ILE A 53 6.36 17.67 19.92
CA ILE A 53 5.50 18.78 20.39
C ILE A 53 5.45 18.82 21.91
N LYS A 54 5.20 17.69 22.59
CA LYS A 54 5.10 17.64 24.05
C LYS A 54 6.42 17.96 24.77
N ASN A 55 7.55 17.60 24.16
CA ASN A 55 8.88 17.79 24.75
C ASN A 55 9.40 19.22 24.60
N ASN A 56 8.80 20.04 23.74
CA ASN A 56 9.12 21.45 23.61
C ASN A 56 8.00 22.29 24.23
N LYS A 57 8.32 23.01 25.32
CA LYS A 57 7.34 23.79 26.08
C LYS A 57 6.59 24.81 25.22
N ASP A 58 7.29 25.45 24.29
CA ASP A 58 6.74 26.49 23.42
C ASP A 58 5.83 25.89 22.35
N TYR A 59 6.20 24.74 21.78
CA TYR A 59 5.33 24.00 20.85
C TYR A 59 4.10 23.44 21.55
N TYR A 60 4.26 22.93 22.78
CA TYR A 60 3.16 22.36 23.53
C TYR A 60 2.09 23.40 23.87
N GLN A 61 2.50 24.61 24.26
CA GLN A 61 1.55 25.69 24.50
C GLN A 61 0.76 26.05 23.24
N ASN A 62 1.45 26.22 22.10
CA ASN A 62 0.79 26.47 20.82
C ASN A 62 -0.14 25.31 20.42
N TYR A 63 0.28 24.07 20.66
CA TYR A 63 -0.54 22.88 20.45
C TYR A 63 -1.84 22.89 21.25
N LEU A 64 -1.81 23.34 22.51
CA LEU A 64 -3.02 23.45 23.31
C LEU A 64 -3.97 24.54 22.77
N ASP A 65 -3.42 25.69 22.38
CA ASP A 65 -4.20 26.82 21.87
C ASP A 65 -4.90 26.50 20.53
N TYR A 66 -4.27 25.66 19.70
CA TYR A 66 -4.76 25.29 18.36
C TYR A 66 -4.96 23.79 18.18
N PHE A 67 -5.35 23.09 19.26
CA PHE A 67 -5.42 21.62 19.33
C PHE A 67 -6.12 20.98 18.12
N ILE A 68 -7.29 21.50 17.73
CA ILE A 68 -8.09 20.91 16.63
C ILE A 68 -7.35 21.04 15.29
N GLN A 69 -6.80 22.22 15.02
CA GLN A 69 -6.14 22.55 13.75
C GLN A 69 -4.85 21.75 13.61
N ILE A 70 -4.04 21.73 14.67
CA ILE A 70 -2.76 21.03 14.67
C ILE A 70 -2.97 19.51 14.58
N ASN A 71 -3.94 18.93 15.29
CA ASN A 71 -4.28 17.51 15.10
C ASN A 71 -4.76 17.20 13.67
N GLY A 72 -5.46 18.14 13.03
CA GLY A 72 -5.84 18.03 11.63
C GLY A 72 -4.62 17.94 10.72
N MET A 73 -3.65 18.84 10.87
CA MET A 73 -2.40 18.85 10.11
C MET A 73 -1.57 17.58 10.36
N ILE A 74 -1.41 17.19 11.64
CA ILE A 74 -0.66 15.98 12.00
C ILE A 74 -1.25 14.74 11.31
N LYS A 75 -2.57 14.60 11.34
CA LYS A 75 -3.27 13.48 10.71
C LYS A 75 -3.21 13.50 9.18
N GLN A 76 -3.11 14.69 8.60
CA GLN A 76 -3.11 14.86 7.15
C GLN A 76 -1.74 14.54 6.55
N ASP A 77 -0.68 15.01 7.20
CA ASP A 77 0.64 15.12 6.60
C ASP A 77 1.66 14.11 7.15
N PHE A 78 1.40 13.52 8.33
CA PHE A 78 2.30 12.53 8.94
C PHE A 78 1.69 11.12 8.95
N PRO A 79 2.48 10.08 8.68
CA PRO A 79 2.02 8.70 8.69
C PRO A 79 1.66 8.22 10.10
N THR A 80 0.53 7.54 10.26
CA THR A 80 0.27 6.74 11.47
C THR A 80 1.07 5.44 11.40
N ASP A 81 1.59 4.98 12.53
CA ASP A 81 2.05 3.59 12.65
C ASP A 81 0.82 2.68 12.69
N VAL A 82 0.29 2.36 11.51
CA VAL A 82 -0.73 1.33 11.39
C VAL A 82 0.04 0.01 11.34
N PRO A 83 0.00 -0.79 12.42
CA PRO A 83 0.68 -2.08 12.44
C PRO A 83 0.19 -2.91 11.27
N CYS A 84 1.08 -3.74 10.73
CA CYS A 84 0.67 -4.69 9.71
C CYS A 84 -0.40 -5.60 10.31
N LEU A 85 -1.62 -5.53 9.78
CA LEU A 85 -2.77 -6.30 10.29
C LEU A 85 -2.52 -7.81 10.23
N ILE A 86 -1.61 -8.26 9.35
CA ILE A 86 -1.14 -9.64 9.29
C ILE A 86 0.37 -9.65 9.57
N PRO A 87 0.82 -10.15 10.74
CA PRO A 87 2.25 -10.28 10.98
C PRO A 87 2.84 -11.32 10.02
N PRO A 88 3.93 -10.98 9.29
CA PRO A 88 4.62 -11.96 8.46
C PRO A 88 5.25 -13.05 9.32
N ASN A 89 5.12 -14.31 8.88
CA ASN A 89 5.84 -15.43 9.47
C ASN A 89 6.99 -15.85 8.54
N PHE A 90 8.17 -15.30 8.79
CA PHE A 90 9.38 -15.58 8.01
C PHE A 90 9.99 -16.96 8.32
N GLU A 91 9.49 -17.70 9.32
CA GLU A 91 9.93 -19.08 9.58
C GLU A 91 9.25 -20.09 8.65
N LEU A 92 8.19 -19.67 7.93
CA LEU A 92 7.54 -20.52 6.95
C LEU A 92 8.35 -20.58 5.66
N LYS A 93 8.68 -21.80 5.26
CA LYS A 93 9.15 -22.10 3.91
C LYS A 93 7.96 -22.42 3.03
N PHE A 94 8.02 -21.94 1.79
CA PHE A 94 6.98 -22.16 0.81
C PHE A 94 7.55 -22.94 -0.38
N TYR A 95 6.67 -23.68 -1.04
CA TYR A 95 6.94 -24.25 -2.35
C TYR A 95 5.97 -23.60 -3.31
N ILE A 96 6.48 -22.79 -4.24
CA ILE A 96 5.68 -21.86 -5.04
C ILE A 96 5.85 -22.12 -6.54
N PRO A 97 4.84 -21.80 -7.38
CA PRO A 97 5.00 -21.85 -8.82
C PRO A 97 6.07 -20.87 -9.32
N LYS A 98 6.77 -21.23 -10.40
CA LYS A 98 7.84 -20.42 -10.98
C LYS A 98 7.38 -19.02 -11.36
N GLU A 99 6.16 -18.88 -11.85
CA GLU A 99 5.55 -17.60 -12.24
C GLU A 99 5.35 -16.68 -11.04
N LEU A 100 4.97 -17.25 -9.89
CA LEU A 100 4.86 -16.52 -8.64
C LEU A 100 6.25 -16.09 -8.15
N LYS A 101 7.27 -16.97 -8.25
CA LYS A 101 8.66 -16.62 -7.93
C LYS A 101 9.18 -15.50 -8.84
N ASN A 102 8.99 -15.62 -10.16
CA ASN A 102 9.38 -14.62 -11.14
C ASN A 102 8.74 -13.25 -10.87
N TRP A 103 7.46 -13.23 -10.45
CA TRP A 103 6.80 -12.00 -10.09
C TRP A 103 7.37 -11.38 -8.81
N ILE A 104 7.69 -12.19 -7.78
CA ILE A 104 8.36 -11.71 -6.57
C ILE A 104 9.71 -11.09 -6.91
N ASP A 105 10.52 -11.76 -7.73
CA ASP A 105 11.85 -11.24 -8.14
C ASP A 105 11.71 -9.92 -8.90
N TYR A 106 10.77 -9.86 -9.85
CA TYR A 106 10.43 -8.61 -10.57
C TYR A 106 10.00 -7.50 -9.61
N PHE A 107 9.15 -7.79 -8.63
CA PHE A 107 8.68 -6.81 -7.65
C PHE A 107 9.82 -6.26 -6.80
N GLU A 108 10.73 -7.13 -6.33
CA GLU A 108 11.90 -6.72 -5.56
C GLU A 108 12.87 -5.85 -6.37
N ASP A 109 13.07 -6.17 -7.65
CA ASP A 109 13.91 -5.36 -8.54
C ASP A 109 13.26 -4.03 -8.89
N TRP A 110 11.96 -4.03 -9.17
CA TRP A 110 11.19 -2.80 -9.42
C TRP A 110 11.24 -1.86 -8.20
N TRP A 111 11.15 -2.40 -6.98
CA TRP A 111 11.21 -1.60 -5.75
C TRP A 111 12.53 -0.82 -5.59
N LYS A 112 13.64 -1.35 -6.09
CA LYS A 112 14.94 -0.65 -6.06
C LYS A 112 14.97 0.56 -7.01
N SER A 113 14.13 0.56 -8.04
CA SER A 113 14.17 1.57 -9.09
C SER A 113 12.80 1.72 -9.78
N PRO A 114 11.85 2.41 -9.12
CA PRO A 114 10.49 2.57 -9.64
C PRO A 114 10.46 3.61 -10.77
N PHE A 115 10.76 3.17 -11.99
CA PHE A 115 10.72 4.03 -13.19
C PHE A 115 9.35 4.08 -13.87
N ASP A 116 8.61 2.97 -13.83
CA ASP A 116 7.27 2.82 -14.43
C ASP A 116 6.31 2.12 -13.45
N ARG A 117 5.04 1.98 -13.83
CA ARG A 117 4.02 1.30 -13.03
C ARG A 117 4.36 -0.19 -12.88
N CYS A 118 4.42 -0.67 -11.64
CA CYS A 118 4.64 -2.08 -11.34
C CYS A 118 3.45 -2.92 -11.83
N LYS A 119 3.73 -4.08 -12.44
CA LYS A 119 2.68 -5.09 -12.64
C LYS A 119 2.19 -5.62 -11.30
N GLY A 120 0.87 -5.71 -11.14
CA GLY A 120 0.23 -6.35 -10.00
C GLY A 120 0.29 -7.88 -10.05
N PHE A 121 -0.33 -8.51 -9.07
CA PHE A 121 -0.37 -9.96 -8.92
C PHE A 121 -1.76 -10.46 -8.50
N TRP A 122 -2.27 -11.49 -9.17
CA TRP A 122 -3.56 -12.11 -8.86
C TRP A 122 -3.33 -13.58 -8.55
N LEU A 123 -3.53 -13.96 -7.29
CA LEU A 123 -3.33 -15.31 -6.78
C LEU A 123 -4.66 -15.95 -6.40
N THR A 124 -5.01 -17.06 -7.06
CA THR A 124 -6.17 -17.86 -6.69
C THR A 124 -5.77 -19.23 -6.17
N GLY A 125 -6.60 -19.84 -5.33
CA GLY A 125 -6.38 -21.21 -4.84
C GLY A 125 -7.31 -21.57 -3.70
N CYS A 126 -7.35 -22.84 -3.31
CA CYS A 126 -8.23 -23.31 -2.23
C CYS A 126 -8.01 -22.60 -0.90
N THR A 127 -8.99 -22.69 0.01
CA THR A 127 -8.83 -22.18 1.37
C THR A 127 -7.65 -22.86 2.08
N ARG A 128 -7.00 -22.14 3.01
CA ARG A 128 -5.85 -22.63 3.80
C ARG A 128 -4.60 -23.04 3.01
N SER A 129 -4.46 -22.63 1.76
CA SER A 129 -3.26 -22.86 0.93
C SER A 129 -2.06 -21.93 1.23
N ALA A 130 -2.09 -21.23 2.37
CA ALA A 130 -1.04 -20.31 2.81
C ALA A 130 -0.82 -19.04 1.96
N LYS A 131 -1.71 -18.72 1.01
CA LYS A 131 -1.63 -17.51 0.17
C LYS A 131 -1.41 -16.24 0.99
N THR A 132 -2.30 -15.95 1.93
CA THR A 132 -2.22 -14.78 2.81
C THR A 132 -0.92 -14.75 3.62
N SER A 133 -0.47 -15.90 4.12
CA SER A 133 0.79 -16.01 4.87
C SER A 133 2.00 -15.68 4.01
N LEU A 134 2.04 -16.17 2.76
CA LEU A 134 3.11 -15.85 1.82
C LEU A 134 3.11 -14.35 1.49
N ILE A 135 1.97 -13.80 1.08
CA ILE A 135 1.87 -12.39 0.68
C ILE A 135 2.27 -11.45 1.83
N ALA A 136 1.91 -11.77 3.07
CA ALA A 136 2.32 -10.99 4.24
C ALA A 136 3.85 -10.88 4.36
N THR A 137 4.61 -11.89 3.92
CA THR A 137 6.09 -11.85 3.94
C THR A 137 6.70 -10.93 2.88
N LEU A 138 5.93 -10.49 1.88
CA LEU A 138 6.40 -9.60 0.81
C LEU A 138 6.49 -8.13 1.22
N GLY A 139 6.32 -7.84 2.52
CA GLY A 139 6.55 -6.52 3.10
C GLY A 139 5.28 -5.80 3.54
N LEU A 140 5.47 -4.55 3.98
CA LEU A 140 4.40 -3.72 4.52
C LEU A 140 3.38 -3.38 3.42
N ASN A 141 2.10 -3.64 3.70
CA ASN A 141 1.03 -3.48 2.74
C ASN A 141 -0.17 -2.70 3.31
N ASN A 142 -0.96 -2.15 2.40
CA ASN A 142 -2.33 -1.71 2.70
C ASN A 142 -3.23 -2.94 2.64
N TYR A 143 -3.62 -3.49 3.80
CA TYR A 143 -4.41 -4.72 3.85
C TYR A 143 -5.91 -4.43 3.80
N TYR A 144 -6.61 -5.06 2.86
CA TYR A 144 -8.05 -4.97 2.67
C TYR A 144 -8.66 -6.38 2.76
N PRO A 145 -9.06 -6.84 3.95
CA PRO A 145 -9.72 -8.13 4.12
C PRO A 145 -11.21 -8.03 3.76
N ASN A 146 -11.71 -8.93 2.92
CA ASN A 146 -13.11 -9.14 2.54
C ASN A 146 -13.79 -7.97 1.79
N VAL A 147 -13.54 -6.73 2.20
CA VAL A 147 -14.15 -5.51 1.67
C VAL A 147 -13.13 -4.36 1.70
N TRP A 148 -13.27 -3.44 0.75
CA TRP A 148 -12.56 -2.16 0.75
C TRP A 148 -12.82 -1.35 2.05
N ASN A 149 -11.74 -0.85 2.66
CA ASN A 149 -11.80 0.08 3.79
C ASN A 149 -10.89 1.29 3.53
N TYR A 150 -11.50 2.48 3.46
CA TYR A 150 -10.80 3.74 3.25
C TYR A 150 -9.66 3.99 4.25
N ASP A 151 -9.87 3.64 5.52
CA ASP A 151 -8.91 3.95 6.59
C ASP A 151 -7.67 3.04 6.57
N ASN A 152 -7.69 1.97 5.78
CA ASN A 152 -6.54 1.06 5.64
C ASN A 152 -5.50 1.54 4.61
N PHE A 153 -5.80 2.59 3.85
CA PHE A 153 -4.86 3.15 2.90
C PHE A 153 -3.78 4.00 3.58
N ASN A 154 -2.52 3.73 3.24
CA ASN A 154 -1.35 4.49 3.66
C ASN A 154 -0.33 4.52 2.50
N SER A 155 0.17 5.72 2.16
CA SER A 155 1.11 5.93 1.06
C SER A 155 2.51 5.36 1.31
N GLY A 156 2.85 5.06 2.57
CA GLY A 156 4.14 4.49 2.96
C GLY A 156 4.21 2.95 2.87
N LYS A 157 3.19 2.30 2.29
CA LYS A 157 3.19 0.83 2.11
C LYS A 157 3.73 0.45 0.74
N LYS A 158 4.23 -0.78 0.61
CA LYS A 158 4.89 -1.28 -0.60
C LYS A 158 3.94 -1.80 -1.66
N PHE A 159 2.74 -2.23 -1.25
CA PHE A 159 1.69 -2.73 -2.15
C PHE A 159 0.32 -2.65 -1.49
N ASN A 160 -0.74 -2.72 -2.31
CA ASN A 160 -2.11 -2.89 -1.85
C ASN A 160 -2.48 -4.36 -1.87
N PHE A 161 -3.03 -4.87 -0.77
CA PHE A 161 -3.36 -6.27 -0.61
C PHE A 161 -4.86 -6.47 -0.43
N PHE A 162 -5.55 -6.84 -1.50
CA PHE A 162 -6.96 -7.23 -1.49
C PHE A 162 -7.06 -8.72 -1.26
N ASP A 163 -7.57 -9.12 -0.10
CA ASP A 163 -7.65 -10.52 0.31
C ASP A 163 -9.11 -10.94 0.47
N ASP A 164 -9.46 -12.03 -0.23
CA ASP A 164 -10.77 -12.69 -0.20
C ASP A 164 -11.95 -11.73 -0.39
N GLN A 165 -11.84 -10.82 -1.36
CA GLN A 165 -12.90 -9.86 -1.65
C GLN A 165 -14.18 -10.56 -2.11
N ASP A 166 -15.29 -10.26 -1.43
CA ASP A 166 -16.62 -10.79 -1.76
C ASP A 166 -17.25 -9.97 -2.92
N ILE A 167 -16.61 -10.03 -4.08
CA ILE A 167 -17.05 -9.36 -5.31
C ILE A 167 -16.82 -10.24 -6.53
N VAL A 168 -17.81 -10.26 -7.42
CA VAL A 168 -17.72 -10.80 -8.78
C VAL A 168 -17.88 -9.63 -9.73
N PHE A 169 -16.94 -9.49 -10.67
CA PHE A 169 -16.96 -8.43 -11.68
C PHE A 169 -17.81 -8.88 -12.86
N GLU A 170 -19.12 -8.61 -12.78
CA GLU A 170 -20.07 -8.90 -13.84
C GLU A 170 -20.05 -7.84 -14.95
N CYS A 171 -19.70 -6.60 -14.59
CA CYS A 171 -19.58 -5.48 -15.51
C CYS A 171 -18.40 -4.56 -15.18
N VAL A 172 -18.10 -3.62 -16.07
CA VAL A 172 -17.00 -2.65 -15.90
C VAL A 172 -17.24 -1.73 -14.70
N GLU A 173 -18.51 -1.47 -14.38
CA GLU A 173 -18.93 -0.61 -13.27
C GLU A 173 -18.55 -1.20 -11.91
N ASP A 174 -18.58 -2.52 -11.75
CA ASP A 174 -18.12 -3.23 -10.55
C ASP A 174 -16.62 -3.00 -10.32
N PHE A 175 -15.87 -2.93 -11.43
CA PHE A 175 -14.42 -2.82 -11.41
C PHE A 175 -13.90 -1.38 -11.26
N ARG A 176 -14.74 -0.36 -11.45
CA ARG A 176 -14.31 1.05 -11.49
C ARG A 176 -13.52 1.51 -10.27
N TYR A 177 -13.87 1.00 -9.09
CA TYR A 177 -13.20 1.36 -7.83
C TYR A 177 -11.83 0.69 -7.68
N TYR A 178 -11.63 -0.46 -8.32
CA TYR A 178 -10.42 -1.27 -8.23
C TYR A 178 -9.46 -1.00 -9.40
N LYS A 179 -9.96 -0.46 -10.52
CA LYS A 179 -9.18 -0.19 -11.73
C LYS A 179 -7.91 0.62 -11.49
N GLY A 180 -7.99 1.63 -10.63
CA GLY A 180 -6.84 2.47 -10.25
C GLY A 180 -5.75 1.68 -9.52
N PHE A 181 -6.16 0.77 -8.61
CA PHE A 181 -5.25 -0.10 -7.87
C PHE A 181 -4.64 -1.16 -8.77
N VAL A 182 -5.47 -1.89 -9.52
CA VAL A 182 -5.04 -2.96 -10.42
C VAL A 182 -4.04 -2.46 -11.47
N GLY A 183 -4.29 -1.28 -12.04
CA GLY A 183 -3.38 -0.67 -13.00
C GLY A 183 -2.16 0.01 -12.38
N ALA A 184 -1.94 -0.12 -11.06
CA ALA A 184 -0.88 0.57 -10.32
C ALA A 184 -0.78 2.07 -10.68
N GLN A 185 -1.92 2.75 -10.82
CA GLN A 185 -1.95 4.15 -11.24
C GLN A 185 -1.15 5.01 -10.25
N LYS A 186 -0.41 6.00 -10.76
CA LYS A 186 0.45 6.86 -9.94
C LYS A 186 -0.37 7.61 -8.89
N VAL A 187 -1.55 8.08 -9.31
CA VAL A 187 -2.49 8.84 -8.49
C VAL A 187 -3.88 8.24 -8.68
N ILE A 188 -4.61 8.08 -7.57
CA ILE A 188 -5.99 7.59 -7.59
C ILE A 188 -6.86 8.46 -6.67
N THR A 189 -8.15 8.50 -6.96
CA THR A 189 -9.14 9.06 -6.04
C THR A 189 -9.77 7.93 -5.25
N ILE A 190 -9.61 7.95 -3.94
CA ILE A 190 -10.24 7.02 -3.02
C ILE A 190 -11.44 7.67 -2.35
N SER A 191 -12.48 6.89 -2.13
CA SER A 191 -13.69 7.30 -1.41
C SER A 191 -14.14 6.20 -0.47
N GLY A 192 -14.84 6.58 0.60
CA GLY A 192 -15.39 5.67 1.58
C GLY A 192 -16.73 6.14 2.08
N LYS A 193 -17.50 5.24 2.70
CA LYS A 193 -18.78 5.60 3.32
C LYS A 193 -18.56 6.70 4.36
N TYR A 194 -19.24 7.84 4.21
CA TYR A 194 -19.11 9.01 5.08
C TYR A 194 -17.72 9.67 5.10
N LYS A 195 -16.86 9.37 4.13
CA LYS A 195 -15.55 10.02 3.98
C LYS A 195 -15.59 10.91 2.74
N LYS A 196 -15.00 12.10 2.85
CA LYS A 196 -14.79 12.95 1.67
C LYS A 196 -13.81 12.24 0.73
N PRO A 197 -14.07 12.19 -0.59
CA PRO A 197 -13.10 11.67 -1.54
C PRO A 197 -11.76 12.38 -1.40
N LYS A 198 -10.66 11.63 -1.50
CA LYS A 198 -9.30 12.16 -1.44
C LYS A 198 -8.49 11.59 -2.60
N THR A 199 -7.68 12.45 -3.20
CA THR A 199 -6.66 12.05 -4.16
C THR A 199 -5.38 11.65 -3.41
N VAL A 200 -4.86 10.46 -3.70
CA VAL A 200 -3.71 9.88 -3.02
C VAL A 200 -2.68 9.37 -4.02
N VAL A 201 -1.41 9.43 -3.63
CA VAL A 201 -0.30 8.78 -4.35
C VAL A 201 -0.39 7.28 -4.08
N ASN A 202 -0.57 6.50 -5.14
CA ASN A 202 -0.63 5.05 -5.06
C ASN A 202 0.66 4.46 -5.61
N ASN A 203 0.94 4.56 -6.91
CA ASN A 203 2.18 4.11 -7.59
C ASN A 203 2.85 2.83 -7.04
N ILE A 204 2.04 1.90 -6.52
CA ILE A 204 2.47 0.64 -5.93
C ILE A 204 1.59 -0.47 -6.50
N PRO A 205 2.11 -1.70 -6.64
CA PRO A 205 1.34 -2.79 -7.21
C PRO A 205 0.13 -3.16 -6.35
N CYS A 206 -0.86 -3.74 -7.01
CA CYS A 206 -1.97 -4.42 -6.39
C CYS A 206 -1.69 -5.91 -6.32
N VAL A 207 -1.87 -6.51 -5.15
CA VAL A 207 -1.89 -7.95 -4.93
C VAL A 207 -3.32 -8.33 -4.58
N TRP A 208 -3.91 -9.17 -5.41
CA TRP A 208 -5.26 -9.70 -5.26
C TRP A 208 -5.17 -11.18 -4.92
N CYS A 209 -5.74 -11.58 -3.79
CA CYS A 209 -5.80 -12.96 -3.35
C CYS A 209 -7.25 -13.40 -3.23
N SER A 210 -7.59 -14.55 -3.80
CA SER A 210 -8.97 -15.04 -3.80
C SER A 210 -9.03 -16.56 -3.68
N ASN A 211 -10.12 -17.06 -3.13
CA ASN A 211 -10.46 -18.47 -3.20
C ASN A 211 -11.23 -18.84 -4.48
N MET A 212 -11.82 -17.86 -5.16
CA MET A 212 -12.47 -18.04 -6.46
C MET A 212 -11.44 -18.07 -7.58
N ARG A 213 -11.69 -18.89 -8.62
CA ARG A 213 -10.88 -18.87 -9.84
C ARG A 213 -11.00 -17.51 -10.52
N PHE A 214 -9.96 -17.12 -11.26
CA PHE A 214 -9.92 -15.80 -11.90
C PHE A 214 -11.08 -15.61 -12.88
N GLU A 215 -11.33 -16.60 -13.74
CA GLU A 215 -12.43 -16.59 -14.72
C GLU A 215 -13.81 -16.70 -14.04
N ASP A 216 -13.86 -17.15 -12.78
CA ASP A 216 -15.07 -17.17 -11.97
C ASP A 216 -15.37 -15.85 -11.29
N GLN A 217 -14.33 -15.14 -10.87
CA GLN A 217 -14.46 -13.82 -10.26
C GLN A 217 -14.60 -12.69 -11.29
N VAL A 218 -14.04 -12.84 -12.48
CA VAL A 218 -14.03 -11.80 -13.52
C VAL A 218 -14.82 -12.27 -14.75
N LYS A 219 -16.11 -11.95 -14.79
CA LYS A 219 -17.03 -12.38 -15.86
C LYS A 219 -16.98 -11.44 -17.07
N ASP A 220 -16.87 -10.13 -16.82
CA ASP A 220 -16.76 -9.14 -17.89
C ASP A 220 -15.44 -9.27 -18.68
N LYS A 221 -15.53 -9.25 -20.01
CA LYS A 221 -14.39 -9.44 -20.91
C LYS A 221 -13.41 -8.25 -20.85
N ALA A 222 -13.91 -7.02 -20.89
CA ALA A 222 -13.06 -5.84 -20.93
C ALA A 222 -12.25 -5.69 -19.62
N THR A 223 -12.90 -5.97 -18.49
CA THR A 223 -12.25 -6.04 -17.17
C THR A 223 -11.20 -7.14 -17.13
N ARG A 224 -11.50 -8.31 -17.70
CA ARG A 224 -10.56 -9.44 -17.78
C ARG A 224 -9.30 -9.11 -18.57
N ASP A 225 -9.48 -8.51 -19.75
CA ASP A 225 -8.37 -8.13 -20.63
C ASP A 225 -7.48 -7.09 -19.92
N PHE A 226 -8.10 -6.09 -19.28
CA PHE A 226 -7.37 -5.09 -18.49
C PHE A 226 -6.57 -5.71 -17.35
N ILE A 227 -7.15 -6.65 -16.59
CA ILE A 227 -6.43 -7.32 -15.49
C ILE A 227 -5.26 -8.15 -16.06
N LYS A 228 -5.47 -8.90 -17.15
CA LYS A 228 -4.42 -9.72 -17.78
C LYS A 228 -3.23 -8.89 -18.29
N GLU A 229 -3.47 -7.66 -18.74
CA GLU A 229 -2.41 -6.75 -19.17
C GLU A 229 -1.60 -6.18 -17.99
N ASN A 230 -2.26 -5.89 -16.86
CA ASN A 230 -1.67 -5.17 -15.74
C ASN A 230 -1.21 -6.07 -14.59
N MET A 231 -1.62 -7.34 -14.54
CA MET A 231 -1.34 -8.26 -13.44
C MET A 231 -0.82 -9.60 -13.94
N THR A 232 0.07 -10.21 -13.16
CA THR A 232 0.46 -11.61 -13.33
C THR A 232 -0.57 -12.49 -12.62
N ILE A 233 -1.16 -13.45 -13.32
CA ILE A 233 -2.23 -14.30 -12.79
C ILE A 233 -1.68 -15.70 -12.52
N VAL A 234 -1.85 -16.20 -11.29
CA VAL A 234 -1.44 -17.54 -10.87
C VAL A 234 -2.62 -18.24 -10.19
N GLU A 235 -2.99 -19.40 -10.73
CA GLU A 235 -4.03 -20.26 -10.15
C GLU A 235 -3.41 -21.51 -9.52
N LEU A 236 -3.49 -21.62 -8.19
CA LEU A 236 -2.98 -22.77 -7.43
C LEU A 236 -3.95 -23.97 -7.44
N GLY A 237 -5.21 -23.80 -7.86
CA GLY A 237 -6.21 -24.87 -7.74
C GLY A 237 -6.32 -25.39 -6.29
N ASN A 238 -6.08 -26.69 -6.08
CA ASN A 238 -6.14 -27.34 -4.77
C ASN A 238 -4.79 -27.41 -4.02
N TYR A 239 -3.73 -26.79 -4.55
CA TYR A 239 -2.40 -26.89 -3.95
C TYR A 239 -2.25 -25.96 -2.73
N ASP A 240 -1.52 -26.47 -1.74
CA ASP A 240 -1.14 -25.75 -0.52
C ASP A 240 0.34 -25.41 -0.59
N LEU A 241 0.67 -24.12 -0.54
CA LEU A 241 2.04 -23.61 -0.67
C LEU A 241 2.96 -24.09 0.47
N LYS A 242 2.41 -24.60 1.58
CA LYS A 242 3.20 -25.18 2.68
C LYS A 242 3.57 -26.65 2.48
N LYS A 243 2.94 -27.35 1.54
CA LYS A 243 3.09 -28.82 1.41
C LYS A 243 4.05 -29.18 0.27
N VAL A 244 5.32 -29.33 0.62
CA VAL A 244 6.41 -29.74 -0.30
C VAL A 244 6.25 -31.19 -0.81
N ASN A 245 5.55 -32.06 -0.07
CA ASN A 245 5.53 -33.51 -0.33
C ASN A 245 4.58 -33.98 -1.44
N TYR A 246 3.81 -33.09 -2.07
CA TYR A 246 2.93 -33.44 -3.19
C TYR A 246 2.98 -32.39 -4.32
N PRO A 247 4.15 -32.12 -4.93
CA PRO A 247 4.18 -31.33 -6.16
C PRO A 247 3.38 -32.09 -7.22
N PRO A 248 2.43 -31.45 -7.92
CA PRO A 248 1.96 -32.05 -9.14
C PRO A 248 3.11 -32.08 -10.16
N LYS A 249 3.17 -33.14 -10.98
CA LYS A 249 4.06 -33.16 -12.15
C LYS A 249 3.74 -32.05 -13.16
N SER A 250 2.53 -31.46 -13.05
CA SER A 250 2.04 -30.31 -13.83
C SER A 250 0.81 -29.71 -13.13
N THR A 251 0.79 -28.40 -12.88
CA THR A 251 -0.46 -27.68 -12.58
C THR A 251 -1.35 -27.57 -13.82
N ILE A 252 -2.57 -27.05 -13.68
CA ILE A 252 -3.51 -26.77 -14.80
C ILE A 252 -2.85 -25.89 -15.88
N THR A 253 -1.83 -25.10 -15.51
CA THR A 253 -1.05 -24.23 -16.41
C THR A 253 0.37 -24.75 -16.73
N GLY A 254 0.76 -25.95 -16.29
CA GLY A 254 2.06 -26.54 -16.64
C GLY A 254 3.28 -25.95 -15.92
N LEU A 255 3.11 -25.42 -14.70
CA LEU A 255 4.13 -24.64 -14.00
C LEU A 255 5.15 -25.54 -13.27
N PHE A 256 6.43 -25.21 -13.43
CA PHE A 256 7.51 -25.69 -12.55
C PHE A 256 7.33 -25.06 -11.17
N TRP A 257 7.75 -25.76 -10.11
CA TRP A 257 7.66 -25.29 -8.73
C TRP A 257 9.06 -25.21 -8.11
N GLU A 258 9.25 -24.28 -7.18
CA GLU A 258 10.53 -24.03 -6.54
C GLU A 258 10.34 -23.74 -5.04
N ASP A 259 11.37 -24.08 -4.26
CA ASP A 259 11.45 -23.67 -2.86
C ASP A 259 11.62 -22.15 -2.76
N TYR A 260 10.92 -21.55 -1.80
CA TYR A 260 11.01 -20.14 -1.47
C TYR A 260 11.09 -19.97 0.04
N ASP A 261 12.22 -19.44 0.49
CA ASP A 261 12.42 -18.98 1.86
C ASP A 261 12.25 -17.46 1.90
N PRO A 262 11.24 -16.93 2.60
CA PRO A 262 11.05 -15.50 2.76
C PRO A 262 12.25 -14.77 3.36
N LYS A 263 13.18 -15.47 4.05
CA LYS A 263 14.40 -14.87 4.59
C LYS A 263 15.41 -14.51 3.51
N ASP A 264 15.32 -15.14 2.34
CA ASP A 264 16.17 -14.83 1.18
C ASP A 264 15.71 -13.57 0.44
N SER A 265 14.48 -13.11 0.71
CA SER A 265 13.92 -11.89 0.13
C SER A 265 14.65 -10.64 0.62
N LEU A 266 14.89 -9.69 -0.28
CA LEU A 266 15.43 -8.37 0.06
C LEU A 266 14.56 -7.62 1.09
N LEU A 267 13.26 -7.93 1.12
CA LEU A 267 12.27 -7.31 1.98
C LEU A 267 12.44 -7.72 3.45
N PHE A 268 12.97 -8.93 3.70
CA PHE A 268 13.34 -9.38 5.04
C PHE A 268 14.52 -8.58 5.59
N TYR A 269 15.57 -8.39 4.78
CA TYR A 269 16.77 -7.67 5.18
C TYR A 269 16.52 -6.21 5.57
N GLU A 270 15.60 -5.52 4.88
CA GLU A 270 15.23 -4.14 5.24
C GLU A 270 14.51 -4.07 6.60
N LYS A 271 13.74 -5.09 6.96
CA LYS A 271 13.04 -5.13 8.25
C LYS A 271 14.01 -5.33 9.42
N CYS A 272 15.09 -6.11 9.23
CA CYS A 272 16.11 -6.32 10.25
C CYS A 272 17.07 -5.13 10.46
N LYS A 273 17.06 -4.13 9.56
CA LYS A 273 17.89 -2.92 9.68
C LYS A 273 17.24 -1.79 10.49
N LYS A 274 15.96 -1.90 10.82
CA LYS A 274 15.24 -0.99 11.73
C LYS A 274 15.19 -1.59 13.13
#